data_AF-A0A8J2XB07-F1
#
_entry.id   AF-A0A8J2XB07-F1
#
_cell.length_a   1.000
_cell.length_b   1.000
_cell.length_c   1.000
_cell.angle_alpha   90.00
_cell.angle_beta   90.00
_cell.angle_gamma   90.00
#
_symmetry.space_group_name_H-M   'P 1'
#
loop_
_entity.id
_entity.type
_entity.pdbx_description
1 polymer ?
#
loop_
_entity_poly.entity_id
_entity_poly.type
_entity_poly.pdbx_seq_one_letter_code
_entity_poly.pdbx_strand_id
1 'polypeptide(L)'
;METGEGVGLCRNQTQQTLAVYGPRSKKSQSTYDNELYLLSPGQETDDEWDCRGIYLPNDVNIAGFDTNGALAAKIVNGTRLVVTSNPETGVIDFNVPFAQVFQADEVNWQIPDLSQAALESQFPKAPVDD
;
A
#
# COMPACT_ATOMS: atom_id res chain seq x y z
N MET A 1 24.79 14.50 -12.20
CA MET A 1 24.30 13.65 -11.11
C MET A 1 23.04 14.31 -10.63
N GLU A 2 21.93 13.97 -11.27
CA GLU A 2 20.65 14.62 -11.07
C GLU A 2 20.02 14.05 -9.80
N THR A 3 19.83 14.93 -8.82
CA THR A 3 19.30 14.62 -7.49
C THR A 3 17.80 14.40 -7.58
N GLY A 4 17.34 13.17 -7.36
CA GLY A 4 15.93 12.85 -7.16
C GLY A 4 15.85 11.74 -6.13
N GLU A 5 15.18 12.00 -5.02
CA GLU A 5 14.76 10.95 -4.08
C GLU A 5 14.09 9.85 -4.90
N GLY A 6 14.58 8.60 -4.83
CA GLY A 6 14.11 7.53 -5.71
C GLY A 6 12.60 7.32 -5.57
N VAL A 7 11.95 6.77 -6.61
CA VAL A 7 10.56 6.32 -6.49
C VAL A 7 10.46 5.17 -5.48
N GLY A 8 9.39 5.15 -4.69
CA GLY A 8 9.08 3.96 -3.89
C GLY A 8 8.55 2.84 -4.78
N LEU A 9 8.92 1.60 -4.46
CA LEU A 9 8.43 0.40 -5.14
C LEU A 9 7.69 -0.50 -4.14
N CYS A 10 6.58 -1.07 -4.55
CA CYS A 10 5.82 -2.02 -3.75
C CYS A 10 5.68 -3.34 -4.49
N ARG A 11 6.09 -4.43 -3.84
CA ARG A 11 5.99 -5.79 -4.35
C ARG A 11 5.11 -6.64 -3.47
N ASN A 12 4.11 -7.27 -4.09
CA ASN A 12 3.24 -8.23 -3.46
C ASN A 12 3.76 -9.65 -3.68
N GLN A 13 4.33 -10.27 -2.64
CA GLN A 13 4.69 -11.69 -2.64
C GLN A 13 3.72 -12.54 -1.80
N THR A 14 2.58 -11.97 -1.43
CA THR A 14 1.50 -12.70 -0.77
C THR A 14 0.64 -13.44 -1.81
N GLN A 15 -0.29 -14.27 -1.32
CA GLN A 15 -1.30 -14.91 -2.17
C GLN A 15 -2.58 -14.07 -2.35
N GLN A 16 -2.63 -12.87 -1.75
CA GLN A 16 -3.82 -12.01 -1.71
C GLN A 16 -3.53 -10.70 -2.47
N THR A 17 -4.57 -10.03 -2.95
CA THR A 17 -4.43 -8.66 -3.49
C THR A 17 -4.09 -7.70 -2.36
N LEU A 18 -3.13 -6.80 -2.58
CA LEU A 18 -2.80 -5.74 -1.63
C LEU A 18 -3.34 -4.41 -2.11
N ALA A 19 -3.62 -3.50 -1.18
CA ALA A 19 -3.91 -2.12 -1.50
C ALA A 19 -2.70 -1.25 -1.16
N VAL A 20 -2.22 -0.48 -2.14
CA VAL A 20 -1.06 0.40 -2.03
C VAL A 20 -1.45 1.85 -2.31
N TYR A 21 -0.72 2.77 -1.71
CA TYR A 21 -0.88 4.20 -1.94
C TYR A 21 0.07 4.68 -3.03
N GLY A 22 -0.43 5.52 -3.92
CA GLY A 22 0.42 6.23 -4.86
C GLY A 22 -0.18 7.54 -5.35
N PRO A 23 0.46 8.17 -6.34
CA PRO A 23 0.06 9.49 -6.80
C PRO A 23 -1.36 9.47 -7.35
N ARG A 24 -2.12 10.52 -7.03
CA ARG A 24 -3.47 10.72 -7.54
C ARG A 24 -3.47 10.71 -9.07
N SER A 25 -4.39 9.95 -9.65
CA SER A 25 -4.61 9.92 -11.08
C SER A 25 -5.14 11.27 -11.56
N LYS A 26 -4.68 11.75 -12.72
CA LYS A 26 -5.12 13.06 -13.29
C LYS A 26 -6.64 13.14 -13.54
N LYS A 27 -7.31 11.99 -13.66
CA LYS A 27 -8.76 11.87 -13.87
C LYS A 27 -9.55 11.73 -12.57
N SER A 28 -8.88 11.56 -11.43
CA SER A 28 -9.55 11.40 -10.15
C SER A 28 -10.11 12.72 -9.65
N GLN A 29 -11.32 12.66 -9.10
CA GLN A 29 -11.97 13.78 -8.41
C GLN A 29 -11.66 13.77 -6.91
N SER A 30 -10.80 12.86 -6.45
CA SER A 30 -10.39 12.76 -5.05
C SER A 30 -9.67 14.02 -4.58
N THR A 31 -10.00 14.46 -3.37
CA THR A 31 -9.35 15.57 -2.66
C THR A 31 -8.15 15.11 -1.81
N TYR A 32 -7.95 13.80 -1.69
CA TYR A 32 -6.81 13.23 -0.96
C TYR A 32 -5.51 13.41 -1.75
N ASP A 33 -4.39 13.52 -1.03
CA ASP A 33 -3.06 13.67 -1.63
C ASP A 33 -2.62 12.40 -2.36
N ASN A 34 -3.13 11.25 -1.92
CA ASN A 34 -2.83 9.94 -2.47
C ASN A 34 -4.09 9.11 -2.64
N GLU A 35 -4.03 8.17 -3.57
CA GLU A 35 -5.12 7.24 -3.87
C GLU A 35 -4.70 5.80 -3.61
N LEU A 36 -5.72 4.95 -3.40
CA LEU A 36 -5.56 3.52 -3.24
C LEU A 36 -5.60 2.82 -4.60
N TYR A 37 -4.68 1.87 -4.75
CA TYR A 37 -4.55 1.02 -5.93
C TYR A 37 -4.36 -0.43 -5.52
N LEU A 38 -4.90 -1.34 -6.32
CA LEU A 38 -4.81 -2.79 -6.09
C LEU A 38 -3.56 -3.36 -6.76
N LEU A 39 -2.75 -4.07 -6.00
CA LEU A 39 -1.57 -4.79 -6.47
C LEU A 39 -1.81 -6.30 -6.33
N SER A 40 -1.97 -7.00 -7.45
CA SER A 40 -2.29 -8.44 -7.44
C SER A 40 -1.13 -9.27 -6.91
N PRO A 41 -1.38 -10.51 -6.42
CA PRO A 41 -0.30 -11.41 -5.98
C PRO A 41 0.77 -11.61 -7.05
N GLY A 42 2.04 -11.56 -6.63
CA GLY A 42 3.22 -11.73 -7.47
C GLY A 42 3.68 -10.47 -8.20
N GLN A 43 2.90 -9.39 -8.19
CA GLN A 43 3.20 -8.16 -8.95
C GLN A 43 4.06 -7.16 -8.17
N GLU A 44 4.76 -6.31 -8.92
CA GLU A 44 5.49 -5.14 -8.44
C GLU A 44 4.99 -3.90 -9.17
N THR A 45 4.94 -2.76 -8.49
CA THR A 45 4.58 -1.48 -9.10
C THR A 45 5.63 -1.05 -10.12
N ASP A 46 5.19 -0.36 -11.17
CA ASP A 46 6.03 0.26 -12.19
C ASP A 46 7.09 1.22 -11.60
N ASP A 47 8.30 1.27 -12.18
CA ASP A 47 9.41 2.09 -11.66
C ASP A 47 9.34 3.58 -12.02
N GLU A 48 8.37 3.99 -12.84
CA GLU A 48 8.01 5.39 -13.05
C GLU A 48 6.84 5.81 -12.13
N TRP A 49 6.25 4.86 -11.37
CA TRP A 49 5.14 5.08 -10.47
C TRP A 49 5.53 4.98 -9.00
N ASP A 50 5.47 6.13 -8.31
CA ASP A 50 5.89 6.25 -6.91
C ASP A 50 4.91 5.57 -5.93
N CYS A 51 5.26 4.38 -5.45
CA CYS A 51 4.56 3.76 -4.33
C CYS A 51 4.91 4.50 -3.03
N ARG A 52 3.89 5.07 -2.39
CA ARG A 52 4.05 5.92 -1.20
C ARG A 52 3.80 5.20 0.11
N GLY A 53 3.16 4.04 0.04
CA GLY A 53 2.81 3.27 1.22
C GLY A 53 1.86 2.13 0.92
N ILE A 54 1.40 1.50 1.99
CA ILE A 54 0.47 0.38 1.95
C ILE A 54 -0.74 0.67 2.84
N TYR A 55 -1.90 0.19 2.42
CA TYR A 55 -3.10 0.17 3.23
C TYR A 55 -3.18 -1.13 4.02
N LEU A 56 -3.45 -1.01 5.30
CA LEU A 56 -3.58 -2.11 6.24
C LEU A 56 -5.08 -2.28 6.57
N PRO A 57 -5.75 -3.31 6.02
CA PRO A 57 -7.17 -3.55 6.26
C PRO A 57 -7.44 -3.93 7.73
N ASN A 58 -8.66 -3.64 8.19
CA ASN A 58 -9.09 -3.86 9.58
C ASN A 58 -9.26 -5.34 9.99
N ASP A 59 -9.32 -6.25 9.01
CA ASP A 59 -9.62 -7.68 9.23
C ASP A 59 -8.39 -8.59 8.99
N VAL A 60 -7.20 -8.01 8.86
CA VAL A 60 -5.97 -8.78 8.59
C VAL A 60 -4.99 -8.66 9.74
N ASN A 61 -4.45 -9.81 10.14
CA ASN A 61 -3.40 -9.89 11.14
C ASN A 61 -2.04 -9.54 10.52
N ILE A 62 -1.42 -8.48 11.03
CA ILE A 62 -0.18 -7.92 10.50
C ILE A 62 0.86 -7.91 11.62
N ALA A 63 2.05 -8.43 11.36
CA ALA A 63 3.10 -8.53 12.36
C ALA A 63 3.46 -7.15 12.93
N GLY A 64 3.30 -6.98 14.25
CA GLY A 64 3.67 -5.75 14.95
C GLY A 64 2.65 -4.61 14.89
N PHE A 65 1.45 -4.86 14.37
CA PHE A 65 0.36 -3.88 14.32
C PHE A 65 -0.90 -4.39 15.04
N ASP A 66 -1.40 -3.60 15.98
CA ASP A 66 -2.76 -3.74 16.51
C ASP A 66 -3.69 -2.91 15.62
N THR A 67 -4.34 -3.55 14.65
CA THR A 67 -5.29 -2.89 13.75
C THR A 67 -6.65 -2.72 14.42
N ASN A 68 -6.79 -1.71 15.28
CA ASN A 68 -8.10 -1.29 15.78
C ASN A 68 -8.84 -0.43 14.73
N GLY A 69 -9.03 -1.00 13.54
CA GLY A 69 -9.49 -0.34 12.32
C GLY A 69 -8.43 -0.31 11.22
N ALA A 70 -8.81 0.21 10.05
CA ALA A 70 -7.90 0.33 8.92
C ALA A 70 -6.83 1.42 9.14
N LEU A 71 -5.62 1.17 8.62
CA LEU A 71 -4.48 2.09 8.75
C LEU A 71 -3.83 2.35 7.39
N ALA A 72 -3.13 3.47 7.27
CA ALA A 72 -2.17 3.74 6.20
C ALA A 72 -0.75 3.70 6.73
N ALA A 73 0.13 2.95 6.09
CA ALA A 73 1.54 2.85 6.45
C ALA A 73 2.38 3.47 5.33
N LYS A 74 3.01 4.61 5.61
CA LYS A 74 3.86 5.34 4.67
C LYS A 74 5.27 4.75 4.65
N ILE A 75 5.84 4.57 3.46
CA ILE A 75 7.23 4.16 3.29
C ILE A 75 8.16 5.36 3.10
N VAL A 76 9.45 5.15 3.32
CA VAL A 76 10.47 6.13 2.96
C VAL A 76 10.61 6.15 1.43
N ASN A 77 10.65 7.33 0.80
CA ASN A 77 10.86 7.46 -0.64
C ASN A 77 12.16 6.73 -1.07
N GLY A 78 12.14 6.10 -2.24
CA GLY A 78 13.26 5.32 -2.76
C GLY A 78 13.40 3.92 -2.17
N THR A 79 12.45 3.51 -1.32
CA THR A 79 12.43 2.18 -0.72
C THR A 79 11.69 1.18 -1.59
N ARG A 80 12.20 -0.06 -1.65
CA ARG A 80 11.47 -1.21 -2.18
C ARG A 80 10.82 -1.99 -1.04
N LEU A 81 9.54 -1.74 -0.82
CA LEU A 81 8.70 -2.50 0.09
C LEU A 81 8.35 -3.85 -0.54
N VAL A 82 8.65 -4.93 0.17
CA VAL A 82 8.26 -6.29 -0.19
C VAL A 82 7.35 -6.80 0.91
N VAL A 83 6.13 -7.16 0.51
CA VAL A 83 5.09 -7.66 1.40
C VAL A 83 5.01 -9.16 1.24
N THR A 84 5.20 -9.90 2.32
CA THR A 84 5.13 -11.35 2.35
C THR A 84 4.05 -11.80 3.33
N SER A 85 3.57 -13.04 3.17
CA SER A 85 2.63 -13.65 4.11
C SER A 85 3.20 -14.98 4.57
N ASN A 86 3.23 -15.20 5.88
CA ASN A 86 3.65 -16.49 6.42
C ASN A 86 2.65 -17.57 5.96
N PRO A 87 3.11 -18.66 5.31
CA PRO A 87 2.21 -19.66 4.72
C PRO A 87 1.47 -20.52 5.75
N GLU A 88 1.96 -20.58 6.99
CA GLU A 88 1.37 -21.40 8.06
C GLU A 88 0.33 -20.61 8.87
N THR A 89 0.57 -19.31 9.06
CA THR A 89 -0.25 -18.46 9.96
C THR A 89 -1.06 -17.39 9.21
N GLY A 90 -0.75 -17.12 7.94
CA GLY A 90 -1.37 -16.06 7.15
C GLY A 90 -0.97 -14.64 7.54
N VAL A 91 -0.08 -14.48 8.54
CA VAL A 91 0.38 -13.16 9.03
C VAL A 91 1.15 -12.44 7.93
N ILE A 92 0.81 -11.17 7.69
CA ILE A 92 1.53 -10.30 6.75
C ILE A 92 2.78 -9.72 7.43
N ASP A 93 3.88 -9.73 6.70
CA ASP A 93 5.19 -9.21 7.11
C ASP A 93 5.81 -8.31 6.03
N PHE A 94 6.71 -7.42 6.45
CA PHE A 94 7.34 -6.41 5.61
C PHE A 94 8.86 -6.46 5.74
N ASN A 95 9.58 -6.37 4.62
CA ASN A 95 11.05 -6.37 4.61
C ASN A 95 11.67 -5.07 5.15
N VAL A 96 10.88 -4.00 5.31
CA VAL A 96 11.34 -2.67 5.72
C VAL A 96 10.36 -2.04 6.72
N PRO A 97 10.85 -1.21 7.66
CA PRO A 97 9.97 -0.45 8.55
C PRO A 97 9.24 0.67 7.79
N PHE A 98 8.06 1.03 8.28
CA PHE A 98 7.34 2.22 7.80
C PHE A 98 7.92 3.50 8.40
N ALA A 99 7.90 4.58 7.62
CA ALA A 99 8.28 5.90 8.07
C ALA A 99 7.27 6.45 9.08
N GLN A 100 5.98 6.22 8.83
CA GLN A 100 4.89 6.63 9.69
C GLN A 100 3.65 5.78 9.40
N VAL A 101 2.81 5.60 10.41
CA VAL A 101 1.51 4.93 10.30
C VAL A 101 0.42 5.91 10.74
N PHE A 102 -0.70 5.90 10.04
CA PHE A 102 -1.80 6.84 10.22
C PHE A 102 -3.12 6.09 10.32
N GLN A 103 -3.98 6.54 11.23
CA GLN A 103 -5.40 6.28 11.26
C GLN A 103 -6.13 7.24 10.33
N ALA A 104 -7.41 6.96 10.07
CA ALA A 104 -8.28 7.89 9.35
C ALA A 104 -8.28 9.28 10.02
N ASP A 105 -8.36 10.33 9.20
CA ASP A 105 -8.36 11.76 9.59
C ASP A 105 -7.03 12.33 10.12
N GLU A 106 -6.00 11.50 10.40
CA GLU A 106 -4.68 12.00 10.83
C GLU A 106 -3.84 12.61 9.69
N VAL A 107 -4.16 12.24 8.45
CA VAL A 107 -3.50 12.71 7.24
C VAL A 107 -4.51 12.80 6.10
N ASN A 108 -4.25 13.65 5.11
CA ASN A 108 -5.10 13.79 3.93
C ASN A 108 -4.89 12.62 2.93
N TRP A 109 -4.98 11.38 3.42
CA TRP A 109 -4.97 10.15 2.62
C TRP A 109 -6.32 9.46 2.76
N GLN A 110 -6.71 8.75 1.72
CA GLN A 110 -7.95 7.97 1.78
C GLN A 110 -7.73 6.70 2.61
N ILE A 111 -8.26 6.66 3.83
CA ILE A 111 -8.17 5.50 4.75
C ILE A 111 -9.59 5.04 5.09
N PRO A 112 -10.29 4.39 4.15
CA PRO A 112 -11.63 3.90 4.41
C PRO A 112 -11.56 2.71 5.37
N ASP A 113 -12.53 2.54 6.27
CA ASP A 113 -12.58 1.37 7.14
C ASP A 113 -13.18 0.17 6.40
N LEU A 114 -12.34 -0.53 5.64
CA LEU A 114 -12.74 -1.62 4.76
C LEU A 114 -11.94 -2.89 5.05
N SER A 115 -12.60 -4.04 4.85
CA SER A 115 -11.93 -5.34 4.83
C SER A 115 -11.19 -5.55 3.51
N GLN A 116 -10.24 -6.48 3.51
CA GLN A 116 -9.44 -6.82 2.32
C GLN A 116 -10.31 -7.15 1.10
N ALA A 117 -11.37 -7.96 1.28
CA ALA A 117 -12.27 -8.34 0.19
C ALA A 117 -13.07 -7.16 -0.38
N ALA A 118 -13.40 -6.15 0.45
CA ALA A 118 -14.14 -4.99 0.01
C ALA A 118 -13.30 -4.04 -0.85
N LEU A 119 -11.98 -4.02 -0.68
CA LEU A 119 -11.06 -3.21 -1.49
C LEU A 119 -11.05 -3.66 -2.95
N GLU A 120 -11.06 -4.98 -3.19
CA GLU A 120 -10.85 -5.57 -4.52
C GLU A 120 -11.90 -5.16 -5.56
N SER A 121 -13.07 -4.72 -5.12
CA SER A 121 -14.16 -4.27 -6.01
C SER A 121 -14.25 -2.74 -6.15
N GLN A 122 -13.49 -1.97 -5.39
CA GLN A 122 -13.68 -0.51 -5.29
C GLN A 122 -12.53 0.31 -5.89
N PHE A 123 -11.33 -0.27 -6.01
CA PHE A 123 -10.14 0.46 -6.39
C PHE A 123 -9.57 0.03 -7.74
N PRO A 124 -8.95 0.95 -8.50
CA PRO A 124 -8.25 0.61 -9.72
C PRO A 124 -7.00 -0.23 -9.41
N LYS A 125 -6.49 -0.96 -10.41
CA LYS A 125 -5.21 -1.65 -10.30
C LYS A 125 -4.05 -0.65 -10.34
N ALA A 126 -2.99 -0.94 -9.58
CA ALA A 126 -1.73 -0.21 -9.68
C ALA A 126 -1.11 -0.46 -11.07
N PRO A 127 -0.39 0.52 -11.63
CA PRO A 127 0.48 0.26 -12.78
C PRO A 127 1.61 -0.68 -12.35
N VAL A 128 1.90 -1.64 -13.21
CA VAL A 128 2.91 -2.68 -13.02
C VAL A 128 3.74 -2.77 -14.29
N ASP A 129 5.02 -3.09 -14.15
CA ASP A 129 5.89 -3.41 -15.29
C ASP A 129 5.54 -4.83 -15.80
N ASP A 130 5.56 -5.04 -17.11
CA ASP A 130 5.18 -6.30 -17.80
C ASP A 130 6.37 -7.29 -17.93
#